data_AF-A0A933EZY4-F1
#
_entry.id   AF-A0A933EZY4-F1
#
_cell.length_a   1.000
_cell.length_b   1.000
_cell.length_c   1.000
_cell.angle_alpha   90.00
_cell.angle_beta   90.00
_cell.angle_gamma   90.00
#
_symmetry.space_group_name_H-M   'P 1'
#
loop_
_entity.id
_entity.type
_entity.pdbx_description
1 polymer ?
#
loop_
_entity_poly.entity_id
_entity_poly.type
_entity_poly.pdbx_seq_one_letter_code
_entity_poly.pdbx_strand_id
1 'polypeptide(L)' 'MKGLHMIALILLVIGGLNWLLVGVVGWDISRFLGGQTAVVARIIYVLVGIAAVLEIITHKSN' A
#
# COMPACT_ATOMS: atom_id res chain seq x y z
N MET A 1 2.76 -18.06 9.12
CA MET A 1 3.33 -16.82 8.56
C MET A 1 2.88 -16.54 7.11
N LYS A 2 2.51 -17.56 6.29
CA LYS A 2 2.05 -17.38 4.90
C LYS A 2 0.87 -16.41 4.68
N GLY A 3 -0.14 -16.41 5.56
CA GLY A 3 -1.29 -15.53 5.41
C GLY A 3 -0.94 -14.04 5.54
N LEU A 4 -0.08 -13.69 6.50
CA LEU A 4 0.37 -12.31 6.71
C LEU A 4 1.26 -11.84 5.55
N HIS A 5 2.13 -12.71 5.04
CA HIS A 5 2.94 -12.47 3.85
C HIS A 5 2.07 -12.14 2.63
N MET A 6 1.02 -12.95 2.40
CA MET A 6 0.13 -12.73 1.26
C MET A 6 -0.66 -11.42 1.38
N ILE A 7 -1.14 -11.07 2.58
CA ILE A 7 -1.80 -9.78 2.82
C ILE A 7 -0.83 -8.62 2.60
N ALA A 8 0.38 -8.71 3.14
CA ALA A 8 1.40 -7.67 2.98
C ALA A 8 1.77 -7.47 1.50
N LEU A 9 1.95 -8.56 0.75
CA LEU A 9 2.26 -8.52 -0.67
C LEU A 9 1.11 -7.92 -1.50
N ILE A 10 -0.14 -8.25 -1.20
CA ILE A 10 -1.30 -7.65 -1.84
C ILE A 10 -1.34 -6.13 -1.58
N LEU A 11 -1.15 -5.70 -0.33
CA LEU A 11 -1.10 -4.28 0.01
C LEU A 11 0.04 -3.55 -0.72
N LEU A 12 1.20 -4.19 -0.84
CA LEU A 12 2.34 -3.64 -1.56
C LEU A 12 2.04 -3.45 -3.04
N VAL A 13 1.41 -4.43 -3.68
CA VAL A 13 0.99 -4.37 -5.08
C VAL A 13 -0.02 -3.23 -5.29
N ILE A 14 -1.02 -3.12 -4.42
CA ILE A 14 -2.01 -2.04 -4.49
C ILE A 14 -1.32 -0.67 -4.35
N GLY A 15 -0.43 -0.52 -3.38
CA GLY A 15 0.34 0.70 -3.16
C GLY A 15 1.21 1.07 -4.37
N GLY A 16 1.95 0.09 -4.91
CA GLY A 16 2.79 0.27 -6.10
C GLY A 16 1.99 0.66 -7.33
N LEU A 17 0.82 0.04 -7.56
CA LEU A 17 -0.06 0.39 -8.67
C LEU A 17 -0.64 1.80 -8.53
N ASN A 18 -0.98 2.25 -7.31
CA ASN A 18 -1.39 3.64 -7.08
C ASN A 18 -0.28 4.62 -7.45
N TRP A 19 0.95 4.37 -6.99
CA TRP A 19 2.09 5.24 -7.32
C TRP A 19 2.43 5.24 -8.81
N LEU A 20 2.31 4.08 -9.48
CA LEU A 20 2.45 4.00 -10.93
C LEU A 20 1.42 4.88 -11.63
N LEU A 21 0.15 4.80 -11.22
CA LEU A 21 -0.94 5.57 -11.79
C LEU A 21 -0.77 7.08 -11.57
N VAL A 22 -0.32 7.48 -10.39
CA VAL A 22 0.06 8.87 -10.08
C VAL A 22 1.22 9.31 -10.97
N GLY A 23 2.23 8.47 -11.19
CA GLY A 23 3.38 8.81 -12.02
C GLY A 23 3.05 8.94 -13.51
N VAL A 24 2.19 8.08 -14.04
CA VAL A 24 1.86 8.04 -15.48
C VAL A 24 0.75 9.03 -15.84
N VAL A 25 -0.28 9.15 -14.99
CA VAL A 25 -1.52 9.88 -15.32
C VAL A 25 -1.76 11.06 -14.36
N GLY A 26 -0.96 11.22 -13.29
CA GLY A 26 -1.16 12.28 -12.30
C GLY A 26 -2.43 12.11 -11.45
N TRP A 27 -3.03 10.91 -11.49
CA TRP A 27 -4.28 10.61 -10.81
C TRP A 27 -4.04 9.66 -9.65
N ASP A 28 -4.58 10.02 -8.47
CA ASP A 28 -4.41 9.29 -7.22
C ASP A 28 -5.76 8.65 -6.81
N ILE A 29 -5.75 7.35 -6.49
CA ILE A 29 -6.92 6.61 -6.01
C ILE A 29 -7.53 7.26 -4.76
N SER A 30 -6.70 7.92 -3.93
CA SER A 30 -7.16 8.63 -2.73
C SER A 30 -8.22 9.69 -3.05
N ARG A 31 -8.28 10.21 -4.28
CA ARG A 31 -9.31 11.17 -4.71
C ARG A 31 -10.74 10.63 -4.55
N PHE A 32 -10.96 9.33 -4.73
CA PHE A 32 -12.26 8.71 -4.45
C PHE A 32 -12.57 8.59 -2.96
N LEU A 33 -11.55 8.68 -2.11
CA LEU A 33 -11.65 8.56 -0.66
C LEU A 33 -11.60 9.93 0.05
N GLY A 34 -11.81 11.02 -0.68
CA GLY A 34 -11.76 12.39 -0.15
C GLY A 34 -10.40 13.10 -0.33
N GLY A 35 -9.48 12.50 -1.10
CA GLY A 35 -8.16 13.04 -1.39
C GLY A 35 -7.07 12.61 -0.43
N GLN A 36 -5.84 13.02 -0.72
CA GLN A 36 -4.63 12.59 -0.02
C GLN A 36 -4.60 13.03 1.46
N THR A 37 -5.32 14.09 1.81
CA THR A 37 -5.44 14.61 3.18
C THR A 37 -6.52 13.92 3.99
N ALA A 38 -7.42 13.16 3.36
CA ALA A 38 -8.50 12.47 4.05
C ALA A 38 -7.95 11.42 5.02
N VAL A 39 -8.58 11.31 6.19
CA VAL A 39 -8.16 10.37 7.24
C VAL A 39 -8.13 8.93 6.73
N VAL A 40 -9.12 8.54 5.92
CA VAL A 40 -9.21 7.20 5.33
C VAL A 40 -8.05 6.91 4.40
N ALA A 41 -7.70 7.84 3.50
CA ALA A 41 -6.55 7.69 2.61
C ALA A 41 -5.24 7.56 3.39
N ARG A 42 -5.06 8.37 4.43
CA ARG A 42 -3.88 8.31 5.29
C ARG A 42 -3.74 6.96 6.01
N ILE A 43 -4.85 6.40 6.50
CA ILE A 43 -4.85 5.06 7.12
C ILE A 43 -4.36 4.02 6.10
N ILE A 44 -4.89 4.03 4.87
CA ILE A 44 -4.47 3.09 3.83
C ILE A 44 -2.98 3.23 3.52
N TYR A 45 -2.47 4.46 3.40
CA TYR A 45 -1.04 4.69 3.16
C TYR A 45 -0.16 4.19 4.30
N VAL A 46 -0.60 4.35 5.56
CA VAL A 46 0.11 3.78 6.72
C VAL A 46 0.11 2.25 6.65
N LEU A 47 -1.02 1.61 6.31
CA LEU A 47 -1.10 0.16 6.18
C LEU A 47 -0.19 -0.39 5.08
N VAL A 48 -0.12 0.29 3.92
CA VAL A 48 0.82 -0.05 2.84
C VAL A 48 2.27 0.08 3.31
N GLY A 49 2.60 1.14 4.05
CA GLY A 49 3.94 1.33 4.62
C GLY A 49 4.32 0.23 5.63
N ILE A 50 3.40 -0.14 6.52
CA ILE A 50 3.59 -1.24 7.47
C ILE A 50 3.77 -2.56 6.73
N ALA A 51 2.97 -2.83 5.69
CA ALA A 51 3.10 -4.02 4.87
C ALA A 51 4.49 -4.12 4.21
N ALA A 52 5.04 -3.01 3.73
CA ALA A 52 6.40 -2.96 3.18
C ALA A 52 7.47 -3.31 4.22
N VAL A 53 7.36 -2.76 5.42
CA VAL A 53 8.28 -3.05 6.53
C VAL A 53 8.17 -4.51 6.95
N LEU A 54 6.95 -5.03 7.08
CA LEU A 54 6.69 -6.43 7.42
C LEU A 54 7.27 -7.38 6.37
N GLU A 55 7.15 -7.07 5.09
CA GLU A 55 7.78 -7.86 4.03
C GLU A 55 9.29 -7.88 4.18
N ILE A 56 9.93 -6.71 4.31
CA ILE A 56 11.39 -6.64 4.41
C ILE A 56 11.91 -7.45 5.61
N ILE A 57 11.23 -7.39 6.75
CA ILE A 57 11.65 -8.10 7.97
C ILE A 57 11.35 -9.61 7.88
N THR A 58 10.24 -10.00 7.23
CA THR A 58 9.73 -11.37 7.25
C THR A 58 10.09 -12.18 6.01
N HIS A 59 10.58 -11.55 4.93
CA HIS A 59 10.84 -12.16 3.62
C HIS A 59 11.72 -13.42 3.70
N LYS A 60 12.69 -13.48 4.61
CA LYS A 60 13.59 -14.64 4.76
C LYS A 60 12.98 -15.80 5.57
N SER A 61 11.81 -15.60 6.18
CA SER A 61 11.19 -16.52 7.15
C SER A 61 9.95 -17.25 6.61
N ASN A 62 9.63 -17.14 5.32
CA ASN A 62 8.46 -17.80 4.69
C ASN A 62 8.84 -18.83 3.64
#